data_AF-A0A4U2Z7X7-F1
#
_entry.id   AF-A0A4U2Z7X7-F1
#
_cell.length_a   1.000
_cell.length_b   1.000
_cell.length_c   1.000
_cell.angle_alpha   90.00
_cell.angle_beta   90.00
_cell.angle_gamma   90.00
#
_symmetry.space_group_name_H-M   'P 1'
#
loop_
_entity.id
_entity.type
_entity.pdbx_description
1 polymer ?
#
loop_
_entity_poly.entity_id
_entity_poly.type
_entity_poly.pdbx_seq_one_letter_code
_entity_poly.pdbx_strand_id
1 'polypeptide(L)'
;MKHKIKEKAQAIAKNPNTKKALESMKPEKNFWGIGGVILFFIVPEFIAYIWGADITEFAKNQLLEPQNFFSTQYYELLVMLFEDGMSFLNLAIGIALLLWLFF
;
A
#
# COMPACT_ATOMS: atom_id res chain seq x y z
N MET A 1 -21.36 6.98 -19.87
CA MET A 1 -20.12 7.46 -19.20
C MET A 1 -18.88 6.63 -19.54
N LYS A 2 -18.96 5.29 -19.58
CA LYS A 2 -17.82 4.40 -19.90
C LYS A 2 -17.09 4.74 -21.22
N HIS A 3 -17.82 5.08 -22.29
CA HIS A 3 -17.23 5.48 -23.58
C HIS A 3 -16.40 6.77 -23.50
N LYS A 4 -16.93 7.82 -22.85
CA LYS A 4 -16.22 9.10 -22.68
C LYS A 4 -14.94 8.95 -21.85
N ILE A 5 -14.95 8.07 -20.84
CA ILE A 5 -13.77 7.75 -20.03
C ILE A 5 -12.71 7.04 -20.89
N LYS A 6 -13.13 6.06 -21.71
CA LYS A 6 -12.23 5.32 -22.60
C LYS A 6 -11.60 6.21 -23.66
N GLU A 7 -12.36 7.12 -24.27
CA GLU A 7 -11.86 8.09 -25.26
C GLU A 7 -10.87 9.08 -24.64
N LYS A 8 -11.18 9.61 -23.45
CA LYS A 8 -10.25 10.48 -22.72
C LYS A 8 -8.98 9.75 -22.31
N ALA A 9 -9.08 8.51 -21.83
CA ALA A 9 -7.90 7.70 -21.49
C ALA A 9 -7.01 7.44 -22.73
N GLN A 10 -7.62 7.16 -23.89
CA GLN A 10 -6.87 7.02 -25.15
C GLN A 10 -6.22 8.32 -25.61
N ALA A 11 -6.91 9.46 -25.45
CA ALA A 11 -6.34 10.77 -25.78
C ALA A 11 -5.14 11.11 -24.88
N ILE A 12 -5.23 10.77 -23.58
CA ILE A 12 -4.15 10.94 -22.60
C ILE A 12 -2.96 10.02 -22.96
N ALA A 13 -3.21 8.75 -23.26
CA ALA A 13 -2.15 7.79 -23.62
C ALA A 13 -1.41 8.16 -24.91
N LYS A 14 -2.08 8.81 -25.86
CA LYS A 14 -1.49 9.25 -27.14
C LYS A 14 -0.85 10.64 -27.07
N ASN A 15 -1.01 11.37 -25.97
CA ASN A 15 -0.47 12.71 -25.84
C ASN A 15 1.06 12.66 -25.60
N PRO A 16 1.88 13.30 -26.45
CA PRO A 16 3.34 13.27 -26.32
C PRO A 16 3.83 13.91 -25.02
N ASN A 17 3.12 14.92 -24.49
CA ASN A 17 3.47 15.53 -23.20
C ASN A 17 3.21 14.58 -22.04
N THR A 18 2.12 13.81 -22.12
CA THR A 18 1.82 12.78 -21.12
C THR A 18 2.85 11.67 -21.18
N LYS A 19 3.26 11.21 -22.36
CA LYS A 19 4.29 10.19 -22.50
C LYS A 19 5.64 10.64 -21.93
N LYS A 20 6.08 11.87 -22.24
CA LYS A 20 7.30 12.46 -21.68
C LYS A 20 7.24 12.60 -20.16
N ALA A 21 6.11 13.08 -19.64
CA ALA A 21 5.90 13.16 -18.19
C ALA A 21 5.99 11.77 -17.55
N LEU A 22 5.35 10.76 -18.14
CA LEU A 22 5.38 9.37 -17.68
C LEU A 22 6.80 8.81 -17.61
N GLU A 23 7.58 9.01 -18.68
CA GLU A 23 8.97 8.57 -18.77
C GLU A 23 9.83 9.30 -17.73
N SER A 24 9.61 10.60 -17.50
CA SER A 24 10.33 11.38 -16.48
C SER A 24 9.94 11.02 -15.03
N MET A 25 8.74 10.47 -14.83
CA MET A 25 8.23 10.03 -13.53
C MET A 25 8.60 8.59 -13.21
N LYS A 26 9.12 7.82 -14.19
CA LYS A 26 9.53 6.45 -13.94
C LYS A 26 10.66 6.46 -12.91
N PRO A 27 10.47 5.83 -11.74
CA PRO A 27 11.51 5.84 -10.73
C PRO A 27 12.73 5.10 -11.24
N GLU A 28 13.92 5.60 -10.90
CA GLU A 28 15.15 4.90 -11.20
C GLU A 28 15.16 3.54 -10.50
N LYS A 29 15.63 2.51 -11.21
CA LYS A 29 15.71 1.13 -10.68
C LYS A 29 16.85 1.03 -9.65
N ASN A 30 16.68 1.68 -8.51
CA ASN A 30 17.60 1.64 -7.41
C ASN A 30 17.08 0.70 -6.31
N PHE A 31 18.00 0.17 -5.51
CA PHE A 31 17.68 -0.76 -4.43
C PHE A 31 16.67 -0.17 -3.44
N TRP A 32 16.73 1.14 -3.22
CA TRP A 32 15.84 1.88 -2.32
C TRP A 32 14.39 1.95 -2.81
N GLY A 33 14.16 2.10 -4.11
CA GLY A 33 12.84 2.16 -4.71
C GLY A 33 12.15 0.80 -4.67
N ILE A 34 12.88 -0.26 -5.01
CA ILE A 34 12.39 -1.64 -4.90
C ILE A 34 12.14 -1.99 -3.42
N GLY A 35 13.12 -1.71 -2.56
CA GLY A 35 13.02 -1.95 -1.12
C GLY A 35 11.87 -1.20 -0.48
N GLY A 36 11.64 0.06 -0.86
CA GLY A 36 10.52 0.86 -0.38
C GLY A 36 9.17 0.24 -0.76
N VAL A 37 8.99 -0.17 -2.02
CA VAL A 37 7.73 -0.80 -2.43
C VAL A 37 7.49 -2.10 -1.66
N ILE A 38 8.52 -2.94 -1.49
CA ILE A 38 8.40 -4.19 -0.73
C ILE A 38 8.09 -3.91 0.75
N LEU A 39 8.84 -3.03 1.40
CA LEU A 39 8.72 -2.76 2.84
C LEU A 39 7.41 -2.07 3.22
N PHE A 40 6.87 -1.20 2.36
CA PHE A 40 5.66 -0.43 2.68
C PHE A 40 4.36 -1.07 2.17
N PHE A 41 4.40 -1.81 1.06
CA PHE A 41 3.18 -2.36 0.45
C PHE A 41 3.07 -3.88 0.49
N ILE A 42 4.17 -4.61 0.66
CA ILE A 42 4.15 -6.08 0.59
C ILE A 42 4.37 -6.69 1.98
N VAL A 43 5.39 -6.23 2.71
CA VAL A 43 5.73 -6.77 4.03
C VAL A 43 4.58 -6.61 5.05
N PRO A 44 3.94 -5.43 5.20
CA PRO A 44 2.85 -5.27 6.15
C PRO A 44 1.67 -6.18 5.81
N GLU A 45 1.38 -6.37 4.52
CA GLU A 45 0.32 -7.24 4.03
C GLU A 45 0.62 -8.72 4.29
N PHE A 46 1.88 -9.12 4.17
CA PHE A 46 2.32 -10.46 4.52
C PHE A 46 2.21 -10.71 6.04
N ILE A 47 2.58 -9.72 6.85
CA ILE A 47 2.41 -9.78 8.30
C ILE A 47 0.92 -9.88 8.67
N ALA A 48 0.08 -9.05 8.06
CA ALA A 48 -1.37 -9.05 8.28
C ALA A 48 -1.99 -10.41 7.90
N TYR A 49 -1.51 -11.04 6.83
CA TYR A 49 -2.01 -12.33 6.40
C TYR A 49 -1.72 -13.47 7.37
N ILE A 50 -0.52 -13.50 7.95
CA ILE A 50 -0.08 -14.60 8.81
C ILE A 50 -0.44 -14.35 10.28
N TRP A 51 -0.23 -13.13 10.76
CA TRP A 51 -0.33 -12.77 12.18
C TRP A 51 -1.35 -11.67 12.47
N GLY A 52 -2.07 -11.14 11.47
CA GLY A 52 -2.98 -10.01 11.66
C GLY A 52 -4.01 -10.27 12.77
N ALA A 53 -4.64 -11.44 12.75
CA ALA A 53 -5.61 -11.84 13.77
C ALA A 53 -4.99 -11.88 15.19
N ASP A 54 -3.83 -12.52 15.34
CA ASP A 54 -3.13 -12.63 16.63
C ASP A 54 -2.69 -11.26 17.15
N ILE A 55 -2.20 -10.38 16.25
CA ILE A 55 -1.77 -9.01 16.58
C ILE A 55 -2.97 -8.18 17.03
N THR A 56 -4.10 -8.27 16.33
CA THR A 56 -5.33 -7.56 16.69
C THR A 56 -5.89 -8.05 18.01
N GLU A 57 -5.92 -9.37 18.25
CA GLU A 57 -6.38 -9.94 19.51
C GLU A 57 -5.48 -9.50 20.67
N PHE A 58 -4.16 -9.59 20.49
CA PHE A 58 -3.18 -9.11 21.46
C PHE A 58 -3.40 -7.62 21.79
N ALA A 59 -3.54 -6.77 20.77
CA ALA A 59 -3.73 -5.33 20.96
C ALA A 59 -5.06 -5.03 21.66
N LYS A 60 -6.16 -5.72 21.30
CA LYS A 60 -7.47 -5.58 21.97
C LYS A 60 -7.38 -5.97 23.44
N ASN A 61 -6.67 -7.04 23.77
CA ASN A 61 -6.47 -7.47 25.16
C ASN A 61 -5.66 -6.44 25.96
N GLN A 62 -4.62 -5.85 25.37
CA GLN A 62 -3.80 -4.83 26.06
C GLN A 62 -4.54 -3.50 26.29
N LEU A 63 -5.56 -3.21 25.48
CA LEU A 63 -6.43 -2.04 25.64
C LEU A 63 -7.47 -2.20 26.76
N LEU A 64 -7.67 -3.41 27.30
CA LEU A 64 -8.55 -3.64 28.46
C LEU A 64 -7.89 -3.21 29.78
N GLU A 65 -6.57 -3.16 29.81
CA GLU A 65 -5.78 -2.74 30.96
C GLU A 65 -5.50 -1.22 30.91
N PRO A 66 -5.37 -0.53 32.06
CA PRO A 66 -4.98 0.87 32.08
C PRO A 66 -3.57 1.06 31.51
N GLN A 67 -3.47 1.77 30.37
CA GLN A 67 -2.20 2.08 29.72
C GLN A 67 -1.88 3.58 29.78
N ASN A 68 -0.61 3.92 29.54
CA ASN A 68 -0.23 5.30 29.26
C ASN A 68 -0.73 5.71 27.85
N PHE A 69 -0.88 7.01 27.62
CA PHE A 69 -1.43 7.55 26.37
C PHE A 69 -0.74 7.00 25.10
N PHE A 70 0.60 6.95 25.10
CA PHE A 70 1.36 6.46 23.95
C PHE A 70 1.10 4.98 23.66
N SER A 71 0.95 4.16 24.69
CA SER A 71 0.67 2.73 24.55
C SER A 71 -0.75 2.50 24.05
N THR A 72 -1.73 3.26 24.55
CA THR A 72 -3.09 3.25 24.01
C THR A 72 -3.12 3.55 22.53
N GLN A 73 -2.46 4.63 22.09
CA GLN A 73 -2.40 4.99 20.67
C GLN A 73 -1.70 3.91 19.82
N TYR A 74 -0.64 3.31 20.34
CA TYR A 74 0.05 2.22 19.64
C TYR A 74 -0.85 1.00 19.44
N TYR A 75 -1.57 0.55 20.47
CA TYR A 75 -2.46 -0.61 20.35
C TYR A 75 -3.69 -0.30 19.50
N GLU A 76 -4.27 0.90 19.60
CA GLU A 76 -5.36 1.34 18.71
C GLU A 76 -4.92 1.33 17.23
N LEU A 77 -3.70 1.79 16.95
CA LEU A 77 -3.13 1.70 15.60
C LEU A 77 -2.94 0.25 15.14
N LEU A 78 -2.46 -0.65 16.01
CA LEU A 78 -2.35 -2.07 15.66
C LEU A 78 -3.72 -2.69 15.34
N VAL A 79 -4.75 -2.38 16.11
CA VAL A 79 -6.12 -2.83 15.80
C VAL A 79 -6.55 -2.27 14.45
N MET A 80 -6.45 -0.96 14.25
CA MET A 80 -6.85 -0.29 13.00
C MET A 80 -6.13 -0.85 11.76
N LEU A 81 -4.85 -1.20 11.88
CA LEU A 81 -4.04 -1.66 10.76
C LEU A 81 -4.28 -3.13 10.40
N PHE A 82 -4.64 -3.97 11.38
CA PHE A 82 -4.67 -5.42 11.20
C PHE A 82 -6.06 -6.07 11.38
N GLU A 83 -7.05 -5.35 11.90
CA GLU A 83 -8.40 -5.89 12.16
C GLU A 83 -9.11 -6.37 10.88
N ASP A 84 -8.94 -5.64 9.77
CA ASP A 84 -9.49 -6.01 8.47
C ASP A 84 -8.62 -7.05 7.73
N GLY A 85 -7.47 -7.42 8.30
CA GLY A 85 -6.51 -8.37 7.73
C GLY A 85 -5.77 -7.82 6.51
N MET A 86 -5.49 -8.69 5.53
CA MET A 86 -4.74 -8.32 4.33
C MET A 86 -5.54 -7.35 3.43
N SER A 87 -4.93 -6.22 3.10
CA SER A 87 -5.40 -5.29 2.09
C SER A 87 -4.93 -5.70 0.69
N PHE A 88 -5.80 -6.41 -0.03
CA PHE A 88 -5.58 -6.76 -1.44
C PHE A 88 -5.34 -5.52 -2.32
N LEU A 89 -5.88 -4.35 -1.96
CA LEU A 89 -5.67 -3.10 -2.68
C LEU A 89 -4.22 -2.63 -2.56
N ASN A 90 -3.67 -2.60 -1.34
CA ASN A 90 -2.27 -2.22 -1.11
C ASN A 90 -1.32 -3.17 -1.80
N LEU A 91 -1.59 -4.49 -1.72
CA LEU A 91 -0.79 -5.49 -2.40
C LEU A 91 -0.82 -5.29 -3.93
N ALA A 92 -2.01 -5.03 -4.51
CA ALA A 92 -2.14 -4.76 -5.94
C ALA A 92 -1.40 -3.48 -6.37
N ILE A 93 -1.44 -2.43 -5.55
CA ILE A 93 -0.68 -1.19 -5.79
C ILE A 93 0.82 -1.49 -5.72
N GLY A 94 1.29 -2.23 -4.72
CA GLY A 94 2.70 -2.63 -4.59
C GLY A 94 3.19 -3.42 -5.82
N ILE A 95 2.41 -4.41 -6.28
CA ILE A 95 2.73 -5.17 -7.49
C ILE A 95 2.75 -4.27 -8.72
N ALA A 96 1.76 -3.37 -8.88
CA ALA A 96 1.71 -2.45 -10.01
C ALA A 96 2.92 -1.50 -10.04
N LEU A 97 3.36 -1.00 -8.88
CA LEU A 97 4.55 -0.16 -8.74
C LEU A 97 5.83 -0.94 -9.07
N LEU A 98 5.94 -2.19 -8.64
CA LEU A 98 7.06 -3.06 -9.04
C LEU A 98 7.05 -3.29 -10.55
N LEU A 99 5.91 -3.63 -11.14
CA LEU A 99 5.80 -3.80 -12.59
C LEU A 99 6.20 -2.53 -13.33
N TRP A 100 5.77 -1.36 -12.86
CA TRP A 100 6.17 -0.06 -13.43
C TRP A 100 7.67 0.21 -13.31
N LEU A 101 8.28 -0.16 -12.19
CA LEU A 101 9.73 -0.04 -12.00
C LEU A 101 10.49 -0.88 -13.03
N PHE A 102 10.04 -2.12 -13.30
CA PHE A 102 10.77 -3.05 -14.16
C PHE A 102 10.45 -2.94 -15.66
N PHE A 103 9.20 -2.67 -16.04
CA PHE A 103 8.70 -2.61 -17.42
C PHE A 103 8.47 -1.18 -17.88
#